data_AF-A0A223ZV70-F1
#
_entry.id   AF-A0A223ZV70-F1
#
_cell.length_a   1.000
_cell.length_b   1.000
_cell.length_c   1.000
_cell.angle_alpha   90.00
_cell.angle_beta   90.00
_cell.angle_gamma   90.00
#
_symmetry.space_group_name_H-M   'P 1'
#
loop_
_entity.id
_entity.type
_entity.pdbx_description
1 polymer ?
#
loop_
_entity_poly.entity_id
_entity_poly.type
_entity_poly.pdbx_seq_one_letter_code
_entity_poly.pdbx_strand_id
1 'polypeptide(L)'
;DTMNGTDPELVVGAGTEVIAGENMIVTAGGTGPATGTNATTCTPGAWNLARMLQAAEYWPINFGFLGKGNASRPAPLAEQIRAGACGLKL
;
A
#
# COMPACT_ATOMS: atom_id res chain seq x y z
N ASP A 1 -18.57 -25.34 -19.25
CA ASP A 1 -19.66 -26.30 -19.49
C ASP A 1 -20.18 -26.99 -18.21
N THR A 2 -19.58 -26.74 -17.05
CA THR A 2 -19.95 -27.41 -15.78
C THR A 2 -20.48 -26.48 -14.69
N MET A 3 -20.40 -25.16 -14.91
CA MET A 3 -20.86 -24.13 -13.96
C MET A 3 -21.91 -23.24 -14.63
N ASN A 4 -22.97 -22.90 -13.89
CA ASN A 4 -24.02 -21.98 -14.34
C ASN A 4 -23.64 -20.53 -14.03
N GLY A 5 -24.03 -19.59 -14.90
CA GLY A 5 -23.88 -18.16 -14.66
C GLY A 5 -22.50 -17.57 -14.99
N THR A 6 -21.63 -18.29 -15.69
CA THR A 6 -20.38 -17.72 -16.22
C THR A 6 -20.70 -16.77 -17.37
N ASP A 7 -20.20 -15.54 -17.28
CA ASP A 7 -20.29 -14.57 -18.36
C ASP A 7 -19.46 -15.04 -19.57
N PRO A 8 -19.97 -14.89 -20.82
CA PRO A 8 -19.21 -15.26 -22.03
C PRO A 8 -17.82 -14.63 -22.15
N GLU A 9 -17.59 -13.44 -21.57
CA GLU A 9 -16.29 -12.75 -21.60
C GLU A 9 -15.31 -13.25 -20.51
N LEU A 10 -15.77 -14.08 -19.58
CA LEU A 10 -14.98 -14.57 -18.44
C LEU A 10 -14.69 -16.08 -18.50
N VAL A 11 -14.79 -16.67 -19.69
CA VAL A 11 -14.51 -18.09 -19.90
C VAL A 11 -12.99 -18.35 -19.84
N VAL A 12 -12.57 -19.18 -18.89
CA VAL A 12 -11.20 -19.72 -18.82
C VAL A 12 -11.07 -20.86 -19.82
N GLY A 13 -10.30 -20.64 -20.89
CA GLY A 13 -10.10 -21.58 -22.00
C GLY A 13 -8.68 -22.14 -22.06
N ALA A 14 -8.39 -22.91 -23.12
CA ALA A 14 -7.10 -23.57 -23.31
C ALA A 14 -5.88 -22.61 -23.44
N GLY A 15 -6.13 -21.31 -23.68
CA GLY A 15 -5.08 -20.28 -23.74
C GLY A 15 -5.12 -19.26 -22.58
N THR A 16 -5.91 -19.52 -21.53
CA THR A 16 -6.03 -18.60 -20.39
C THR A 16 -5.01 -18.98 -19.32
N GLU A 17 -4.05 -18.09 -19.07
CA GLU A 17 -3.12 -18.20 -17.94
C GLU A 17 -3.78 -17.72 -16.64
N VAL A 18 -3.41 -18.35 -15.52
CA VAL A 18 -3.96 -18.02 -14.20
C VAL A 18 -2.90 -17.31 -13.36
N ILE A 19 -3.23 -16.13 -12.84
CA ILE A 19 -2.40 -15.38 -11.90
C ILE A 19 -3.18 -15.21 -10.60
N ALA A 20 -2.63 -15.69 -9.50
CA ALA A 20 -3.17 -15.43 -8.17
C ALA A 20 -2.85 -13.99 -7.75
N GLY A 21 -3.87 -13.22 -7.35
CA GLY A 21 -3.71 -11.82 -6.90
C GLY A 21 -3.24 -11.65 -5.45
N GLU A 22 -2.94 -12.75 -4.77
CA GLU A 22 -2.46 -12.76 -3.39
C GLU A 22 -1.05 -12.17 -3.26
N ASN A 23 -0.78 -11.47 -2.15
CA ASN A 23 0.49 -10.78 -1.88
C ASN A 23 0.86 -9.62 -2.84
N MET A 24 -0.07 -9.17 -3.69
CA MET A 24 0.17 -8.10 -4.68
C MET A 24 0.02 -6.67 -4.13
N ILE A 25 -0.38 -6.52 -2.86
CA ILE A 25 -0.53 -5.22 -2.18
C ILE A 25 0.19 -5.28 -0.83
N VAL A 26 1.16 -4.39 -0.65
CA VAL A 26 1.85 -4.20 0.63
C VAL A 26 1.38 -2.88 1.26
N THR A 27 0.67 -2.97 2.38
CA THR A 27 0.51 -1.81 3.29
C THR A 27 1.79 -1.65 4.09
N ALA A 28 2.73 -0.91 3.51
CA ALA A 28 4.02 -0.61 4.09
C ALA A 28 3.93 0.57 5.08
N GLY A 29 4.90 0.64 5.98
CA GLY A 29 5.11 1.81 6.83
C GLY A 29 6.50 1.74 7.43
N GLY A 30 7.24 2.84 7.37
CA GLY A 30 8.62 2.91 7.83
C GLY A 30 9.54 3.72 6.93
N THR A 31 10.77 3.92 7.39
CA THR A 31 11.83 4.65 6.70
C THR A 31 13.14 3.84 6.71
N GLY A 32 13.04 2.54 6.41
CA GLY A 32 14.14 1.58 6.57
C GLY A 32 14.31 1.09 8.02
N PRO A 33 15.48 0.54 8.42
CA PRO A 33 15.69 -0.16 9.70
C PRO A 33 15.82 0.78 10.93
N ALA A 34 15.17 1.94 10.89
CA ALA A 34 15.11 2.86 12.03
C ALA A 34 14.32 2.24 13.20
N THR A 35 14.68 2.59 14.44
CA THR A 35 13.98 2.10 15.65
C THR A 35 12.46 2.31 15.57
N GLY A 36 12.02 3.44 15.01
CA GLY A 36 10.59 3.74 14.80
C GLY A 36 9.89 2.77 13.84
N THR A 37 10.54 2.37 12.75
CA THR A 37 10.01 1.39 11.80
C THR A 37 9.92 -0.01 12.42
N ASN A 38 10.94 -0.38 13.21
CA ASN A 38 10.97 -1.69 13.87
C ASN A 38 9.85 -1.83 14.91
N ALA A 39 9.39 -0.70 15.49
CA ALA A 39 8.31 -0.67 16.46
C ALA A 39 6.92 -0.41 15.85
N THR A 40 6.87 0.35 14.74
CA THR A 40 5.62 0.85 14.17
C THR A 40 5.65 0.84 12.66
N THR A 41 4.51 0.51 12.05
CA THR A 41 4.29 0.59 10.61
C THR A 41 3.96 2.03 10.20
N CYS A 42 4.84 2.98 10.50
CA CYS A 42 4.61 4.42 10.27
C CYS A 42 5.74 5.01 9.40
N THR A 43 5.36 5.74 8.34
CA THR A 43 6.24 6.62 7.55
C THR A 43 5.95 8.08 7.94
N PRO A 44 6.64 8.62 8.97
CA PRO A 44 6.22 9.87 9.60
C PRO A 44 6.55 11.11 8.77
N GLY A 45 5.53 11.89 8.42
CA GLY A 45 5.68 13.21 7.79
C GLY A 45 5.85 13.18 6.27
N ALA A 46 5.56 14.32 5.63
CA ALA A 46 5.48 14.45 4.18
C ALA A 46 6.80 14.12 3.45
N TRP A 47 7.94 14.53 4.01
CA TRP A 47 9.25 14.29 3.40
C TRP A 47 9.59 12.79 3.32
N ASN A 48 9.35 12.05 4.40
CA ASN A 48 9.61 10.61 4.44
C ASN A 48 8.66 9.86 3.49
N LEU A 49 7.39 10.26 3.42
CA LEU A 49 6.43 9.71 2.46
C LEU A 49 6.91 9.90 1.02
N ALA A 50 7.34 11.11 0.66
CA ALA A 50 7.87 11.39 -0.67
C ALA A 50 9.09 10.52 -1.01
N ARG A 51 10.02 10.32 -0.06
CA ARG A 51 11.20 9.45 -0.25
C ARG A 51 10.82 7.99 -0.42
N MET A 52 9.87 7.50 0.37
CA MET A 52 9.42 6.10 0.28
C MET A 52 8.61 5.82 -0.98
N LEU A 53 7.79 6.77 -1.44
CA LEU A 53 7.10 6.67 -2.72
C LEU A 53 8.08 6.61 -3.89
N GLN A 54 9.14 7.42 -3.89
CA GLN A 54 10.20 7.33 -4.89
C GLN A 54 10.94 5.99 -4.83
N ALA A 55 11.23 5.47 -3.63
CA ALA A 55 11.85 4.16 -3.49
C ALA A 55 10.94 3.00 -3.97
N ALA A 56 9.61 3.17 -3.87
CA ALA A 56 8.63 2.19 -4.31
C ALA A 56 8.59 2.03 -5.84
N GLU A 57 8.94 3.07 -6.62
CA GLU A 57 8.96 3.02 -8.09
C GLU A 57 9.90 1.93 -8.65
N TYR A 58 10.89 1.50 -7.86
CA TYR A 58 11.83 0.45 -8.25
C TYR A 58 11.20 -0.95 -8.27
N TRP A 59 10.12 -1.16 -7.51
CA TRP A 59 9.58 -2.49 -7.25
C TRP A 59 8.31 -2.75 -8.05
N PRO A 60 8.16 -3.93 -8.68
CA PRO A 60 6.97 -4.26 -9.48
C PRO A 60 5.81 -4.76 -8.61
N ILE A 61 5.52 -4.09 -7.49
CA ILE A 61 4.40 -4.41 -6.58
C ILE A 61 3.70 -3.13 -6.12
N ASN A 62 2.43 -3.23 -5.73
CA ASN A 62 1.67 -2.08 -5.23
C ASN A 62 2.03 -1.74 -3.78
N PHE A 63 2.32 -0.48 -3.50
CA PHE A 63 2.59 0.03 -2.14
C PHE A 63 1.47 0.95 -1.66
N GLY A 64 1.09 0.80 -0.40
CA GLY A 64 0.37 1.82 0.36
C GLY A 64 1.15 2.16 1.62
N PHE A 65 1.52 3.44 1.82
CA PHE A 65 2.26 3.86 3.01
C PHE A 65 1.34 4.43 4.10
N LEU A 66 1.52 3.98 5.34
CA LEU A 66 0.81 4.53 6.51
C LEU A 66 1.59 5.67 7.15
N GLY A 67 0.93 6.80 7.41
CA GLY A 67 1.49 7.91 8.19
C GLY A 67 1.38 7.71 9.71
N LYS A 68 1.98 8.61 10.48
CA LYS A 68 1.88 8.60 11.95
C LYS A 68 0.59 9.26 12.42
N GLY A 69 -0.21 8.52 13.18
CA GLY A 69 -1.49 8.96 13.73
C GLY A 69 -1.40 9.70 15.07
N ASN A 70 -0.30 9.60 15.80
CA ASN A 70 -0.16 10.25 17.11
C ASN A 70 0.10 11.75 16.95
N ALA A 71 -0.96 12.53 16.87
CA ALA A 71 -0.93 13.97 17.04
C ALA A 71 -2.25 14.47 17.64
N SER A 72 -2.19 15.45 18.54
CA SER A 72 -3.38 16.03 19.17
C SER A 72 -4.03 17.15 18.34
N ARG A 73 -3.49 17.42 17.15
CA ARG A 73 -4.00 18.45 16.22
C ARG A 73 -4.23 17.82 14.83
N PRO A 74 -5.32 18.16 14.11
CA PRO A 74 -5.60 17.59 12.80
C PRO A 74 -4.60 17.98 11.70
N ALA A 75 -4.02 19.19 11.77
CA ALA A 75 -3.13 19.71 10.72
C ALA A 75 -1.96 18.77 10.35
N PRO A 76 -1.14 18.26 11.29
CA PRO A 76 -0.07 17.31 10.97
C PRO A 76 -0.56 15.94 10.47
N LEU A 77 -1.80 15.56 10.78
CA LEU A 77 -2.40 14.32 10.26
C LEU A 77 -2.82 14.50 8.79
N ALA A 78 -3.49 15.62 8.50
CA ALA A 78 -3.94 15.95 7.15
C ALA A 78 -2.79 16.21 6.18
N GLU A 79 -1.66 16.75 6.65
CA GLU A 79 -0.44 16.89 5.86
C GLU A 79 0.05 15.54 5.30
N GLN A 80 0.08 14.50 6.14
CA GLN A 80 0.56 13.18 5.74
C GLN A 80 -0.37 12.51 4.71
N ILE A 81 -1.69 12.66 4.86
CA ILE A 81 -2.66 12.20 3.85
C ILE A 81 -2.44 12.90 2.51
N ARG A 82 -2.30 14.23 2.52
CA ARG A 82 -2.02 15.00 1.29
C ARG A 82 -0.69 14.63 0.65
N ALA A 83 0.29 14.21 1.44
CA ALA A 83 1.59 13.76 0.96
C ALA A 83 1.58 12.31 0.41
N GLY A 84 0.44 11.62 0.42
CA GLY A 84 0.26 10.30 -0.18
C GLY A 84 0.17 9.14 0.81
N ALA A 85 -0.01 9.39 2.11
CA ALA A 85 -0.34 8.31 3.04
C ALA A 85 -1.75 7.75 2.76
N CYS A 86 -1.88 6.42 2.66
CA CYS A 86 -3.17 5.75 2.45
C CYS A 86 -3.98 5.60 3.75
N GLY A 87 -3.36 5.88 4.89
CA GLY A 87 -3.97 5.80 6.21
C GLY A 87 -3.01 6.29 7.30
N LEU A 88 -3.46 6.27 8.55
CA LEU A 88 -2.67 6.66 9.71
C LEU A 88 -2.64 5.51 10.73
N LYS A 89 -1.48 5.26 11.32
CA LYS A 89 -1.30 4.27 12.39
C LYS A 89 -1.12 4.96 13.73
N LEU A 90 -1.94 4.59 14.72
CA LEU A 90 -1.82 4.99 16.13
C LEU A 90 -0.87 4.05 16.88
#